data_AF-A0A1H7WZ05-F1
#
_entry.id   AF-A0A1H7WZ05-F1
#
_cell.length_a   1.000
_cell.length_b   1.000
_cell.length_c   1.000
_cell.angle_alpha   90.00
_cell.angle_beta   90.00
_cell.angle_gamma   90.00
#
_symmetry.space_group_name_H-M   'P 1'
#
loop_
_entity.id
_entity.type
_entity.pdbx_description
1 polymer ?
#
loop_
_entity_poly.entity_id
_entity_poly.type
_entity_poly.pdbx_seq_one_letter_code
_entity_poly.pdbx_strand_id
1 'polypeptide(L)' 'MKLKDTDKLEFVDQTLTVNGKPFVVQYPDEPLFGAEEGKLITIVFKGCGYTQYQWDPEEIEGYFPDSESPS' A
#
# COMPACT_ATOMS: atom_id res chain seq x y z
N MET A 1 11.71 0.39 -3.71
CA MET A 1 12.06 -0.84 -2.97
C MET A 1 10.88 -1.77 -2.94
N LYS A 2 11.14 -3.07 -2.92
CA LYS A 2 10.12 -4.11 -2.82
C LYS A 2 9.93 -4.52 -1.35
N LEU A 3 8.69 -4.70 -0.91
CA LEU A 3 8.44 -5.16 0.46
C LEU A 3 8.72 -6.66 0.58
N LYS A 4 8.81 -7.13 1.82
CA LYS A 4 9.07 -8.54 2.19
C LYS A 4 7.82 -9.14 2.81
N ASP A 5 7.68 -10.45 2.69
CA ASP A 5 6.63 -11.26 3.35
C ASP A 5 6.51 -11.04 4.88
N THR A 6 7.61 -10.63 5.51
CA THR A 6 7.70 -10.32 6.94
C THR A 6 7.29 -8.88 7.28
N ASP A 7 7.09 -8.02 6.29
CA ASP A 7 6.64 -6.65 6.49
C ASP A 7 5.14 -6.60 6.82
N LYS A 8 4.78 -5.88 7.88
CA LYS A 8 3.39 -5.73 8.32
C LYS A 8 2.73 -4.55 7.62
N LEU A 9 1.60 -4.81 6.96
CA LEU A 9 0.82 -3.80 6.25
C LEU A 9 -0.37 -3.34 7.10
N GLU A 10 -0.53 -2.02 7.22
CA GLU A 10 -1.68 -1.38 7.85
C GLU A 10 -2.14 -0.20 6.97
N PHE A 11 -3.44 0.05 6.88
CA PHE A 11 -3.96 1.18 6.12
C PHE A 11 -4.64 2.18 7.07
N VAL A 12 -4.02 3.35 7.23
CA VAL A 12 -4.42 4.38 8.19
C VAL A 12 -4.49 5.71 7.47
N ASP A 13 -5.60 6.44 7.61
CA ASP A 13 -5.81 7.76 7.00
C ASP A 13 -5.42 7.82 5.51
N GLN A 14 -5.89 6.83 4.74
CA GLN A 14 -5.62 6.68 3.31
C GLN A 14 -4.14 6.47 2.93
N THR A 15 -3.29 6.15 3.91
CA THR A 15 -1.86 5.92 3.73
C THR A 15 -1.52 4.47 4.08
N LEU A 16 -0.79 3.79 3.19
CA LEU A 16 -0.22 2.50 3.52
C LEU A 16 0.92 2.72 4.52
N THR A 17 0.87 2.00 5.64
CA THR A 17 1.89 1.98 6.67
C THR A 17 2.54 0.61 6.65
N VAL A 18 3.87 0.58 6.58
CA VAL A 18 4.67 -0.64 6.55
C VAL A 18 5.53 -0.67 7.81
N ASN A 19 5.33 -1.67 8.66
CA ASN A 19 5.99 -1.79 9.97
C ASN A 19 5.87 -0.51 10.82
N GLY A 20 4.72 0.15 10.79
CA GLY A 20 4.46 1.38 11.54
C GLY A 20 5.03 2.66 10.92
N LYS A 21 5.57 2.62 9.68
CA LYS A 21 6.05 3.80 8.95
C LYS A 21 5.24 4.05 7.68
N PRO A 22 4.88 5.31 7.36
CA PRO A 22 4.23 5.64 6.10
C PRO A 22 5.04 5.14 4.91
N PHE A 23 4.36 4.62 3.91
CA PHE A 23 4.96 4.06 2.72
C PHE A 23 4.21 4.53 1.49
N VAL A 24 4.94 5.09 0.53
CA VAL A 24 4.37 5.52 -0.74
C VAL A 24 4.46 4.35 -1.71
N VAL A 25 3.30 3.79 -2.08
CA VAL A 25 3.17 2.74 -3.08
C VAL A 25 3.41 3.32 -4.47
N GLN A 26 4.27 2.67 -5.25
CA GLN A 26 4.49 2.94 -6.68
C GLN A 26 3.93 1.82 -7.56
N TYR A 27 3.91 0.59 -7.05
CA TYR A 27 3.25 -0.55 -7.65
C TYR A 27 2.58 -1.38 -6.55
N PRO A 28 1.30 -1.78 -6.69
CA PRO A 28 0.42 -1.55 -7.84
C PRO A 28 0.06 -0.06 -8.05
N ASP A 29 -0.01 0.37 -9.32
CA ASP A 29 -0.42 1.73 -9.73
C ASP A 29 -1.95 1.83 -9.81
N GLU A 30 -2.60 1.53 -8.69
CA GLU A 30 -4.05 1.52 -8.54
C GLU A 30 -4.46 2.28 -7.27
N PRO A 31 -5.68 2.83 -7.21
CA PRO A 31 -6.19 3.47 -6.00
C PRO A 31 -6.16 2.50 -4.81
N LEU A 32 -5.49 2.94 -3.74
CA LEU A 32 -5.45 2.18 -2.48
C LEU A 32 -6.82 2.26 -1.80
N PHE A 33 -7.30 1.12 -1.32
CA PHE A 33 -8.61 1.01 -0.67
C PHE A 33 -8.48 0.66 0.81
N GLY A 34 -7.59 -0.27 1.14
CA GLY A 34 -7.45 -0.79 2.50
C GLY A 34 -6.29 -1.76 2.64
N ALA A 35 -6.15 -2.32 3.84
CA ALA A 35 -5.32 -3.48 4.09
C ALA A 35 -6.11 -4.47 4.94
N GLU A 36 -6.11 -5.75 4.56
CA GLU A 36 -6.85 -6.82 5.22
C GLU A 36 -6.00 -8.09 5.23
N GLU A 37 -5.97 -8.80 6.37
CA GLU A 37 -5.21 -10.05 6.54
C GLU A 37 -3.73 -9.96 6.12
N GLY A 38 -3.10 -8.79 6.29
CA GLY A 38 -1.70 -8.56 5.94
C GLY A 38 -1.45 -8.30 4.46
N LYS A 39 -2.50 -8.18 3.63
CA LYS A 39 -2.44 -7.84 2.21
C LYS A 39 -2.93 -6.41 1.97
N LEU A 40 -2.37 -5.76 0.96
CA LEU A 40 -2.91 -4.48 0.46
C LEU A 40 -4.12 -4.75 -0.44
N ILE A 41 -5.16 -3.93 -0.30
CA ILE A 41 -6.35 -3.97 -1.15
C ILE A 41 -6.37 -2.71 -2.02
N THR A 42 -6.44 -2.90 -3.34
CA THR A 42 -6.67 -1.82 -4.31
C THR A 42 -8.05 -1.97 -4.94
N ILE A 43 -8.59 -0.86 -5.47
CA ILE A 43 -9.92 -0.83 -6.10
C ILE A 43 -9.87 -0.10 -7.45
N VAL A 44 -10.44 -0.74 -8.47
CA VAL A 44 -10.59 -0.16 -9.81
C VAL A 44 -12.07 -0.08 -10.17
N PHE A 45 -12.57 1.12 -10.43
CA PHE A 45 -13.95 1.34 -10.87
C PHE A 45 -14.05 1.14 -12.39
N LYS A 46 -14.98 0.27 -12.84
CA LYS A 46 -15.26 0.00 -14.25
C LYS A 46 -16.76 0.02 -14.49
N GLY A 47 -17.25 1.06 -15.15
CA GLY A 47 -18.69 1.24 -15.40
C GLY A 47 -19.48 1.40 -14.09
N CYS A 48 -20.55 0.61 -13.91
CA CYS A 48 -21.36 0.62 -12.69
C CYS A 48 -20.82 -0.29 -11.57
N GLY A 49 -19.67 -0.93 -11.77
CA GLY A 49 -19.07 -1.85 -10.80
C GLY A 49 -17.66 -1.46 -10.41
N TYR A 50 -17.09 -2.25 -9.49
CA TYR A 50 -15.70 -2.15 -9.09
C TYR A 50 -15.07 -3.55 -9.04
N THR A 51 -13.76 -3.59 -9.21
CA THR A 51 -12.94 -4.78 -8.97
C THR A 51 -11.97 -4.48 -7.85
N GLN A 52 -11.85 -5.40 -6.91
CA GLN A 52 -10.84 -5.35 -5.85
C GLN A 52 -9.73 -6.34 -6.18
N TYR A 53 -8.50 -5.93 -5.91
CA TYR A 53 -7.32 -6.78 -5.99
C TYR A 53 -6.65 -6.83 -4.63
N GLN A 54 -6.05 -7.98 -4.32
CA GLN A 54 -5.28 -8.19 -3.10
C GLN A 54 -3.83 -8.44 -3.48
N TRP A 55 -2.92 -7.83 -2.75
CA TRP A 55 -1.49 -7.86 -3.04
C TRP A 55 -0.73 -8.32 -1.80
N ASP A 56 0.08 -9.36 -1.96
CA ASP A 56 1.05 -9.74 -0.95
C ASP A 56 2.14 -8.67 -0.81
N PRO A 57 2.79 -8.53 0.36
CA PRO A 57 3.89 -7.58 0.53
C PRO A 57 4.96 -7.71 -0.57
N GLU A 58 5.34 -8.93 -0.92
CA GLU A 58 6.30 -9.22 -1.98
C GLU A 58 5.77 -8.96 -3.40
N GLU A 59 4.61 -8.34 -3.58
CA GLU A 59 4.14 -7.85 -4.88
C GLU A 59 4.14 -6.32 -4.93
N ILE A 60 4.41 -5.66 -3.79
CA ILE A 60 4.32 -4.21 -3.63
C ILE A 60 5.71 -3.59 -3.76
N GLU A 61 5.78 -2.53 -4.57
CA GLU A 61 6.96 -1.69 -4.71
C GLU A 61 6.63 -0.24 -4.37
N GLY A 62 7.59 0.45 -3.76
CA GLY A 62 7.42 1.83 -3.34
C GLY A 62 8.61 2.36 -2.55
N TYR A 63 8.42 3.40 -1.76
CA TYR A 63 9.47 3.96 -0.93
C TYR A 63 8.91 4.49 0.38
N PHE A 64 9.74 4.44 1.43
CA PHE A 64 9.47 5.23 2.62
C PHE A 64 9.78 6.68 2.27
N PRO A 65 8.83 7.62 2.41
CA PRO A 65 9.14 9.03 2.28
C PRO A 65 10.10 9.35 3.43
N ASP A 66 11.38 9.48 3.12
CA ASP A 66 12.38 9.87 4.11
C ASP A 66 12.01 11.25 4.65
N SER A 67 11.70 11.32 5.94
CA SER A 67 12.40 12.11 6.97
C SER A 67 12.93 13.51 6.62
N GLU A 68 12.41 14.23 5.63
CA GLU A 68 12.77 15.63 5.37
C GLU A 68 11.94 16.57 6.23
N SER A 69 12.46 16.87 7.40
CA SER A 69 12.48 18.26 7.89
C SER A 69 13.72 18.49 8.76
N PRO A 70 14.92 18.67 8.21
CA PRO A 70 15.84 19.63 8.78
C PRO A 70 15.47 21.02 8.27
N SER A 71 14.85 21.77 9.18
CA SER A 71 14.77 23.24 9.29
C SER A 71 15.60 24.08 8.32
#